data_AF-A0A1F5L4I6-F1
#
_entry.id   AF-A0A1F5L4I6-F1
#
_cell.length_a   1.000
_cell.length_b   1.000
_cell.length_c   1.000
_cell.angle_alpha   90.00
_cell.angle_beta   90.00
_cell.angle_gamma   90.00
#
_symmetry.space_group_name_H-M   'P 1'
#
loop_
_entity.id
_entity.type
_entity.pdbx_description
1 polymer ?
#
loop_
_entity_poly.entity_id
_entity_poly.type
_entity_poly.pdbx_seq_one_letter_code
_entity_poly.pdbx_strand_id
1 'polypeptide(L)'
;MHGKHARPYDTVEPLAEDLGLTIDTSCDRDDPGCVKDVVEGYNRSGNILICWEHDALTGIVEKLGDRDAPSYPDNSYNIIGTDPSPYSDITAKTSEDCPGLDN
;
A
#
# COMPACT_ATOMS: atom_id res chain seq x y z
N MET A 1 -1.49 5.70 21.20
CA MET A 1 -1.20 6.91 20.40
C MET A 1 -2.41 7.12 19.50
N HIS A 2 -3.12 8.24 19.58
CA HIS A 2 -4.31 8.48 18.75
C HIS A 2 -4.10 9.77 17.96
N GLY A 3 -3.86 9.62 16.66
CA GLY A 3 -3.71 10.72 15.71
C GLY A 3 -4.15 10.26 14.32
N LYS A 4 -4.32 11.19 13.39
CA LYS A 4 -4.76 10.95 11.99
C LYS A 4 -3.89 9.94 11.22
N HIS A 5 -2.74 9.56 11.78
CA HIS A 5 -1.81 8.54 11.30
C HIS A 5 -2.20 7.10 11.68
N ALA A 6 -3.24 6.89 12.50
CA ALA A 6 -3.68 5.55 12.89
C ALA A 6 -4.42 4.82 11.76
N ARG A 7 -5.08 5.54 10.84
CA ARG A 7 -6.00 4.92 9.86
C ARG A 7 -5.35 3.85 8.97
N PRO A 8 -4.18 4.07 8.33
CA PRO A 8 -3.56 3.03 7.53
C PRO A 8 -3.19 1.79 8.36
N TYR A 9 -2.74 2.02 9.59
CA TYR A 9 -2.42 0.94 10.54
C TYR A 9 -3.69 0.16 10.94
N ASP A 10 -4.75 0.86 11.37
CA ASP A 10 -6.03 0.28 11.78
C ASP A 10 -6.67 -0.53 10.64
N THR A 11 -6.46 -0.14 9.38
CA THR A 11 -6.94 -0.88 8.20
C THR A 11 -6.27 -2.25 8.05
N VAL A 12 -4.96 -2.34 8.31
CA VAL A 12 -4.19 -3.58 8.11
C VAL A 12 -4.02 -4.41 9.38
N GLU A 13 -4.25 -3.84 10.57
CA GLU A 13 -4.17 -4.53 11.86
C GLU A 13 -4.94 -5.85 11.91
N PRO A 14 -6.25 -5.92 11.61
CA PRO A 14 -6.99 -7.17 11.70
C PRO A 14 -6.48 -8.25 10.73
N LEU A 15 -6.00 -7.84 9.55
CA LEU A 15 -5.41 -8.76 8.58
C LEU A 15 -4.03 -9.27 9.04
N ALA A 16 -3.20 -8.39 9.59
CA ALA A 16 -1.90 -8.75 10.12
C ALA A 16 -2.02 -9.72 11.30
N GLU A 17 -2.97 -9.48 12.20
CA GLU A 17 -3.27 -10.38 13.33
C GLU A 17 -3.70 -11.77 12.86
N ASP A 18 -4.62 -11.85 11.89
CA ASP A 18 -5.10 -13.14 11.35
C ASP A 18 -3.99 -13.94 10.66
N LEU A 19 -3.10 -13.25 9.95
CA LEU A 19 -1.95 -13.86 9.28
C LEU A 19 -0.75 -14.10 10.21
N GLY A 20 -0.80 -13.62 11.46
CA GLY A 20 0.33 -13.69 12.41
C GLY A 20 1.55 -12.88 11.96
N LEU A 21 1.33 -11.79 11.22
CA LEU A 21 2.36 -10.90 10.69
C LEU A 21 2.54 -9.68 11.59
N THR A 22 3.75 -9.13 11.60
CA THR A 22 4.05 -7.84 12.23
C THR A 22 3.96 -6.73 11.20
N ILE A 23 3.23 -5.66 11.52
CA ILE A 23 3.16 -4.46 10.66
C ILE A 23 4.49 -3.71 10.74
N ASP A 24 5.09 -3.43 9.60
CA ASP A 24 6.25 -2.54 9.52
C ASP A 24 5.78 -1.07 9.49
N THR A 25 6.24 -0.28 10.45
CA THR A 25 5.95 1.16 10.59
C THR A 25 7.24 1.99 10.62
N SER A 26 8.34 1.45 10.08
CA SER A 26 9.67 2.08 10.12
C SER A 26 9.79 3.31 9.21
N CYS A 27 8.99 3.38 8.13
CA CYS A 27 8.98 4.50 7.21
C CYS A 27 8.00 5.60 7.64
N ASP A 28 8.44 6.85 7.55
CA ASP A 28 7.58 8.01 7.79
C ASP A 28 6.62 8.22 6.61
N ARG A 29 5.43 8.78 6.89
CA ARG A 29 4.35 9.02 5.93
C ARG A 29 4.83 9.81 4.69
N ASP A 30 5.72 10.76 4.91
CA ASP A 30 6.16 11.70 3.89
C ASP A 30 7.46 11.22 3.19
N ASP A 31 7.88 9.96 3.40
CA ASP A 31 9.09 9.35 2.82
C ASP A 31 8.77 8.10 1.97
N PRO A 32 8.30 8.27 0.73
CA PRO A 32 8.10 7.15 -0.21
C PRO A 32 9.42 6.50 -0.64
N GLY A 33 10.57 7.16 -0.45
CA GLY A 33 11.89 6.58 -0.71
C GLY A 33 12.23 5.45 0.24
N CYS A 34 11.93 5.63 1.53
CA CYS A 34 12.07 4.57 2.53
C CYS A 34 11.28 3.31 2.14
N VAL A 35 10.04 3.46 1.64
CA VAL A 35 9.21 2.33 1.21
C VAL A 35 9.87 1.55 0.08
N LYS A 36 10.46 2.25 -0.90
CA LYS A 36 11.22 1.62 -1.98
C LYS A 36 12.38 0.78 -1.42
N ASP A 37 13.17 1.33 -0.51
CA ASP A 37 14.33 0.64 0.06
C ASP A 37 13.90 -0.64 0.81
N VAL A 38 12.76 -0.60 1.52
CA VAL A 38 12.17 -1.78 2.18
C VAL A 38 11.75 -2.84 1.16
N VAL A 39 11.07 -2.44 0.07
CA VAL A 39 10.64 -3.35 -0.99
C VAL A 39 11.83 -3.99 -1.71
N GLU A 40 12.84 -3.19 -2.10
CA GLU A 40 14.05 -3.69 -2.75
C GLU A 40 14.89 -4.60 -1.82
N GLY A 41 14.85 -4.35 -0.50
CA GLY A 41 15.50 -5.18 0.50
C GLY A 41 14.78 -6.49 0.82
N TYR A 42 13.52 -6.65 0.40
CA TYR A 42 12.71 -7.81 0.72
C TYR A 42 13.10 -9.03 -0.13
N ASN A 43 13.96 -9.87 0.42
CA ASN A 43 14.50 -11.05 -0.26
C ASN A 43 13.73 -12.36 0.02
N ARG A 44 12.56 -12.28 0.66
CA ARG A 44 11.75 -13.46 1.01
C ARG A 44 10.70 -13.70 -0.07
N SER A 45 10.23 -14.94 -0.18
CA SER A 45 9.09 -15.27 -1.04
C SER A 45 7.80 -14.69 -0.46
N GLY A 46 6.91 -14.20 -1.32
CA GLY A 46 5.59 -13.71 -0.95
C GLY A 46 5.31 -12.32 -1.51
N ASN A 47 4.19 -11.75 -1.09
CA ASN A 47 3.76 -10.42 -1.48
C ASN A 47 3.96 -9.43 -0.34
N ILE A 48 4.19 -8.17 -0.67
CA ILE A 48 4.18 -7.06 0.28
C ILE A 48 2.85 -6.33 0.09
N LEU A 49 2.13 -6.08 1.18
CA LEU A 49 0.96 -5.20 1.19
C LEU A 49 1.39 -3.84 1.74
N ILE A 50 1.22 -2.79 0.94
CA ILE A 50 1.51 -1.41 1.33
C ILE A 50 0.17 -0.69 1.50
N CYS A 51 -0.07 -0.11 2.69
CA CYS A 51 -1.26 0.68 2.99
C CYS A 51 -0.86 2.10 3.36
N TRP A 52 -1.39 3.09 2.65
CA TRP A 52 -1.02 4.50 2.82
C TRP A 52 -2.13 5.46 2.41
N GLU A 53 -1.92 6.75 2.66
CA GLU A 53 -2.74 7.84 2.11
C GLU A 53 -2.68 7.89 0.56
N HIS A 54 -3.81 8.22 -0.08
CA HIS A 54 -3.99 8.17 -1.54
C HIS A 54 -2.91 8.91 -2.34
N ASP A 55 -2.60 10.16 -1.96
CA ASP A 55 -1.61 10.98 -2.68
C ASP A 55 -0.21 10.36 -2.62
N ALA A 56 0.12 9.69 -1.52
CA ALA A 56 1.41 9.07 -1.34
C ALA A 56 1.51 7.71 -2.04
N LEU A 57 0.40 6.98 -2.22
CA LEU A 57 0.39 5.71 -2.96
C LEU A 57 0.91 5.92 -4.40
N THR A 58 0.44 6.97 -5.07
CA THR A 58 0.94 7.35 -6.41
C THR A 58 2.46 7.58 -6.37
N GLY A 59 2.95 8.36 -5.40
CA GLY A 59 4.38 8.63 -5.24
C GLY A 59 5.22 7.40 -4.91
N ILE A 60 4.68 6.43 -4.16
CA ILE A 60 5.35 5.15 -3.88
C ILE A 60 5.53 4.36 -5.18
N VAL A 61 4.46 4.21 -5.98
CA VAL A 61 4.50 3.48 -7.26
C VAL A 61 5.50 4.13 -8.24
N GLU A 62 5.53 5.47 -8.31
CA GLU A 62 6.54 6.20 -9.11
C GLU A 62 7.98 5.92 -8.65
N LYS A 63 8.21 5.83 -7.33
CA LYS A 63 9.54 5.55 -6.77
C LYS A 63 9.97 4.12 -7.02
N LEU A 64 9.03 3.18 -6.97
CA LEU A 64 9.30 1.76 -7.23
C LEU A 64 9.75 1.55 -8.68
N GLY A 65 9.09 2.17 -9.67
CA GLY A 65 9.57 2.09 -11.05
C GLY A 65 8.60 2.53 -12.14
N ASP A 66 7.32 2.75 -11.82
CA ASP A 66 6.30 3.12 -12.81
C ASP A 66 6.45 4.60 -13.19
N ARG A 67 6.77 4.86 -14.46
CA ARG A 67 6.94 6.24 -14.95
C ARG A 67 5.61 6.92 -15.27
N ASP A 68 4.54 6.15 -15.38
CA ASP A 68 3.18 6.59 -15.70
C ASP A 68 2.22 6.16 -14.57
N ALA A 69 2.69 6.20 -13.32
CA ALA A 69 1.98 5.72 -12.15
C ALA A 69 0.56 6.32 -12.08
N PRO A 70 -0.48 5.48 -11.99
CA PRO A 70 -1.85 5.97 -11.98
C PRO A 70 -2.16 6.64 -10.64
N SER A 71 -2.85 7.78 -10.70
CA SER A 71 -3.40 8.40 -9.50
C SER A 71 -4.40 7.46 -8.83
N TYR A 72 -4.27 7.32 -7.52
CA TYR A 72 -5.30 6.67 -6.71
C TYR A 72 -6.57 7.56 -6.67
N PRO A 73 -7.79 7.03 -6.81
CA PRO A 73 -9.00 7.86 -6.83
C PRO A 73 -9.32 8.45 -5.44
N ASP A 74 -9.51 9.76 -5.35
CA ASP A 74 -9.72 10.49 -4.08
C ASP A 74 -10.87 9.95 -3.20
N ASN A 75 -11.94 9.45 -3.81
CA ASN A 75 -13.15 9.01 -3.12
C ASN A 75 -13.22 7.49 -2.88
N SER A 76 -12.20 6.74 -3.27
CA SER A 76 -12.14 5.28 -3.09
C SER A 76 -11.25 4.94 -1.92
N TYR A 77 -11.53 3.87 -1.17
CA TYR A 77 -10.70 3.44 -0.02
C TYR A 77 -10.46 1.91 -0.03
N ASN A 78 -10.87 1.25 -1.10
CA ASN A 78 -11.08 -0.19 -1.22
C ASN A 78 -10.33 -0.80 -2.41
N ILE A 79 -9.55 -0.02 -3.15
CA ILE A 79 -8.86 -0.46 -4.36
C ILE A 79 -7.47 -0.99 -4.00
N ILE A 80 -7.17 -2.20 -4.45
CA ILE A 80 -5.86 -2.82 -4.34
C ILE A 80 -5.23 -2.86 -5.74
N GLY A 81 -4.09 -2.19 -5.90
CA GLY A 81 -3.27 -2.26 -7.10
C GLY A 81 -2.25 -3.39 -6.99
N THR A 82 -2.20 -4.29 -7.99
CA THR A 82 -1.15 -5.32 -8.09
C THR A 82 -0.04 -4.83 -8.99
N ASP A 83 1.13 -4.60 -8.40
CA ASP A 83 2.33 -4.10 -9.07
C ASP A 83 3.44 -5.16 -9.00
N PRO A 84 3.53 -6.07 -10.00
CA PRO A 84 4.54 -7.11 -10.01
C PRO A 84 5.92 -6.55 -10.40
N SER A 85 6.99 -7.14 -9.87
CA SER A 85 8.37 -6.83 -10.30
C SER A 85 8.47 -6.90 -11.85
N PRO A 86 9.03 -5.89 -12.53
CA PRO A 86 9.96 -4.86 -12.04
C PRO A 86 9.31 -3.58 -11.47
N TYR A 87 8.04 -3.63 -11.08
CA TYR A 87 7.28 -2.49 -10.54
C TYR A 87 7.13 -1.34 -11.54
N SER A 88 7.04 -1.69 -12.82
CA SER A 88 6.94 -0.73 -13.91
C SER A 88 5.50 -0.35 -14.23
N ASP A 89 4.52 -1.18 -13.85
CA ASP A 89 3.14 -1.03 -14.26
C ASP A 89 2.20 -1.77 -13.29
N ILE A 90 1.13 -1.11 -12.84
CA ILE A 90 0.03 -1.79 -12.14
C ILE A 90 -0.75 -2.66 -13.14
N THR A 91 -0.67 -3.98 -12.97
CA THR A 91 -1.24 -4.98 -13.89
C THR A 91 -2.67 -5.39 -13.56
N ALA A 92 -3.11 -5.21 -12.32
CA ALA A 92 -4.47 -5.46 -11.89
C ALA A 92 -4.92 -4.44 -10.86
N LYS A 93 -6.21 -4.08 -10.92
CA LYS A 93 -6.89 -3.30 -9.88
C LYS A 93 -8.08 -4.13 -9.42
N THR A 94 -8.07 -4.53 -8.17
CA THR A 94 -9.18 -5.24 -7.54
C THR A 94 -9.83 -4.33 -6.50
N SER A 95 -11.12 -4.53 -6.30
CA SER A 95 -11.86 -4.01 -5.16
C SER A 95 -12.16 -5.21 -4.27
N GLU A 96 -12.05 -5.07 -2.96
CA GLU A 96 -12.44 -6.15 -2.04
C GLU A 96 -13.97 -6.36 -1.98
N ASP A 97 -14.76 -5.57 -2.74
CA ASP A 97 -16.22 -5.67 -2.89
C ASP A 97 -16.91 -5.93 -1.54
N CYS A 98 -16.49 -5.16 -0.54
CA CYS A 98 -16.93 -5.25 0.84
C CYS A 98 -18.40 -4.81 0.90
N PRO A 99 -19.36 -5.72 1.16
CA PRO A 99 -20.78 -5.38 1.14
C PRO A 99 -21.09 -4.30 2.18
N GLY A 100 -21.51 -3.11 1.72
CA GLY A 100 -21.87 -1.97 2.57
C GLY A 100 -20.82 -0.85 2.68
N LEU A 101 -19.62 -1.02 2.09
CA LEU A 101 -18.62 0.05 1.95
C LEU A 101 -18.46 0.53 0.50
N ASP A 102 -18.72 -0.36 -0.46
CA ASP A 102 -18.62 -0.04 -1.88
C ASP A 102 -20.01 0.38 -2.41
N ASN A 103 -20.21 1.69 -2.56
CA ASN A 103 -21.39 2.29 -3.21
C ASN A 103 -20.97 3.19 -4.37
#